data_AF-A0A9X1QZ21-F1
#
_entry.id   AF-A0A9X1QZ21-F1
#
_cell.length_a   1.000
_cell.length_b   1.000
_cell.length_c   1.000
_cell.angle_alpha   90.00
_cell.angle_beta   90.00
_cell.angle_gamma   90.00
#
_symmetry.space_group_name_H-M   'P 1'
#
loop_
_entity.id
_entity.type
_entity.pdbx_description
1 polymer ?
#
loop_
_entity_poly.entity_id
_entity_poly.type
_entity_poly.pdbx_seq_one_letter_code
_entity_poly.pdbx_strand_id
1 'polypeptide(L)'
;MEDKKRLSYLRAKKKVETLKAFYGHLLIYVIVNLIVVLISANVFNSKPLDFKHWSNYAIASFWGIGLFSHAIYVFFEFKFNNVFLKRWEEKKIKQFLEEQ
;
A
#
# COMPACT_ATOMS: atom_id res chain seq x y z
N MET A 1 8.72 -23.61 -21.91
CA MET A 1 8.29 -22.20 -22.13
C MET A 1 6.97 -21.87 -21.44
N GLU A 2 6.03 -22.82 -21.38
CA GLU A 2 4.70 -22.65 -20.77
C GLU A 2 4.73 -22.35 -19.27
N ASP A 3 5.57 -23.05 -18.50
CA ASP A 3 5.73 -22.82 -17.07
C ASP A 3 6.22 -21.42 -16.73
N LYS A 4 7.12 -20.87 -17.57
CA LYS A 4 7.65 -19.50 -17.41
C LYS A 4 6.55 -18.46 -17.63
N LYS A 5 5.66 -18.67 -18.60
CA LYS A 5 4.48 -17.80 -18.84
C LYS A 5 3.51 -17.89 -17.66
N ARG A 6 3.19 -19.10 -17.18
CA ARG A 6 2.30 -19.34 -16.03
C ARG A 6 2.82 -18.68 -14.74
N LEU A 7 4.11 -18.83 -14.44
CA LEU A 7 4.75 -18.20 -13.28
C LEU A 7 4.76 -16.66 -13.37
N SER A 8 4.94 -16.10 -14.56
CA SER A 8 4.86 -14.65 -14.76
C SER A 8 3.45 -14.11 -14.54
N TYR A 9 2.44 -14.84 -15.02
CA TYR A 9 1.03 -14.50 -14.87
C TYR A 9 0.60 -14.56 -13.40
N LEU A 10 0.98 -15.61 -12.67
CA LEU A 10 0.68 -15.74 -11.24
C LEU A 10 1.32 -14.61 -10.42
N ARG A 11 2.56 -14.22 -10.74
CA ARG A 11 3.21 -13.06 -10.10
C ARG A 11 2.48 -11.75 -10.39
N ALA A 12 2.08 -11.52 -11.64
CA ALA A 12 1.32 -10.32 -12.01
C ALA A 12 -0.06 -10.29 -11.32
N LYS A 13 -0.76 -11.43 -11.27
CA LYS A 13 -2.06 -11.55 -10.59
C LYS A 13 -1.96 -11.25 -9.10
N LYS A 14 -0.99 -11.85 -8.40
CA LYS A 14 -0.76 -11.60 -6.97
C LYS A 14 -0.46 -10.13 -6.68
N LYS A 15 0.28 -9.45 -7.57
CA LYS A 15 0.54 -8.01 -7.46
C LYS A 15 -0.75 -7.19 -7.55
N VAL A 16 -1.61 -7.49 -8.52
CA VAL A 16 -2.89 -6.78 -8.70
C VAL A 16 -3.84 -7.01 -7.53
N GLU A 17 -3.94 -8.24 -7.02
CA GLU A 17 -4.76 -8.56 -5.85
C GLU A 17 -4.28 -7.82 -4.59
N THR A 18 -2.98 -7.80 -4.35
CA THR A 18 -2.37 -7.06 -3.23
C THR A 18 -2.67 -5.56 -3.34
N LEU A 19 -2.56 -5.00 -4.56
CA LEU A 19 -2.81 -3.58 -4.81
C LEU A 19 -4.29 -3.23 -4.61
N LYS A 20 -5.21 -4.07 -5.09
CA LYS A 20 -6.66 -3.91 -4.89
C LYS A 20 -7.02 -3.93 -3.41
N ALA A 21 -6.45 -4.85 -2.64
CA ALA A 21 -6.67 -4.92 -1.20
C ALA A 21 -6.20 -3.64 -0.48
N PHE A 22 -5.00 -3.15 -0.82
CA PHE A 22 -4.48 -1.89 -0.27
C PHE A 22 -5.36 -0.69 -0.63
N TYR A 23 -5.75 -0.52 -1.90
CA TYR A 23 -6.60 0.59 -2.31
C TYR A 23 -7.99 0.54 -1.67
N GLY A 24 -8.56 -0.66 -1.48
CA GLY A 24 -9.82 -0.81 -0.74
C GLY A 24 -9.69 -0.34 0.70
N HIS A 25 -8.64 -0.76 1.40
CA HIS A 25 -8.37 -0.34 2.77
C HIS A 25 -8.10 1.17 2.88
N LEU A 26 -7.32 1.73 1.95
CA LEU A 26 -7.04 3.16 1.86
C LEU A 26 -8.32 3.98 1.62
N LEU A 27 -9.17 3.53 0.70
CA LEU A 27 -10.43 4.22 0.39
C LEU A 27 -11.35 4.28 1.61
N ILE A 28 -11.54 3.14 2.29
CA ILE A 28 -12.36 3.06 3.50
C ILE A 28 -11.77 3.96 4.59
N TYR A 29 -10.44 3.91 4.78
CA TYR A 29 -9.74 4.78 5.74
C TYR A 29 -10.02 6.26 5.46
N VAL A 30 -9.88 6.71 4.21
CA VAL A 30 -10.11 8.11 3.82
C VAL A 30 -11.57 8.49 4.05
N ILE A 31 -12.53 7.68 3.61
CA ILE A 31 -13.97 7.97 3.75
C ILE A 31 -14.36 8.10 5.23
N VAL A 32 -13.96 7.13 6.06
CA VAL A 32 -14.30 7.12 7.49
C VAL A 32 -13.67 8.33 8.18
N ASN A 33 -12.40 8.62 7.91
CA ASN A 33 -11.73 9.79 8.48
C ASN A 33 -12.40 11.10 8.07
N LEU A 34 -12.79 11.23 6.80
CA LEU A 34 -13.49 12.42 6.31
C LEU A 34 -14.81 12.62 7.06
N ILE A 35 -15.60 11.56 7.23
CA ILE A 35 -16.87 11.61 7.97
C ILE A 35 -16.63 12.00 9.44
N VAL A 36 -15.63 11.40 10.10
CA VAL A 36 -15.30 11.71 11.50
C VAL A 36 -14.89 13.18 11.64
N VAL A 37 -14.06 13.70 10.73
CA VAL A 37 -13.66 15.13 10.73
C VAL A 37 -14.88 16.02 10.55
N LEU A 38 -15.75 15.74 9.56
CA LEU A 38 -16.92 16.58 9.28
C LEU A 38 -17.92 16.60 10.45
N ILE A 39 -18.17 15.46 11.08
CA ILE A 39 -19.03 15.37 12.27
C ILE A 39 -18.37 16.09 13.45
N SER A 40 -17.09 15.81 13.71
CA SER A 40 -16.37 16.40 14.85
C SER A 40 -16.23 17.92 14.72
N ALA A 41 -16.15 18.44 13.50
CA ALA A 41 -16.02 19.86 13.21
C ALA A 41 -17.34 20.63 13.31
N ASN A 42 -18.45 20.00 13.73
CA ASN A 42 -19.78 20.60 13.79
C ASN A 42 -20.28 21.14 12.44
N VAL A 43 -19.78 20.63 11.30
CA VAL A 43 -20.17 21.12 9.95
C VAL A 43 -21.67 21.00 9.70
N PHE A 44 -22.31 19.98 10.27
CA PHE A 44 -23.76 19.75 10.13
C PHE A 44 -24.60 20.37 11.26
N ASN A 45 -23.97 21.07 12.21
CA ASN A 45 -24.66 21.70 13.34
C ASN A 45 -24.64 23.22 13.17
N SER A 46 -25.63 23.93 13.71
CA SER A 46 -25.65 25.40 13.77
C SER A 46 -24.64 26.01 14.77
N LYS A 47 -23.66 25.21 15.20
CA LYS A 47 -22.60 25.60 16.14
C LYS A 47 -21.37 26.07 15.35
N PRO A 48 -20.51 26.93 15.93
CA PRO A 48 -19.27 27.32 15.29
C PRO A 48 -18.39 26.09 15.03
N LEU A 49 -17.62 26.16 13.94
CA LEU A 49 -16.65 25.14 13.57
C LEU A 49 -15.64 24.94 14.72
N ASP A 50 -15.60 23.73 15.27
CA ASP A 50 -14.70 23.41 16.38
C ASP A 50 -13.92 22.12 16.08
N PHE A 51 -12.61 22.27 15.87
CA PHE A 51 -11.69 21.17 15.58
C PHE A 51 -10.91 20.72 16.83
N LYS A 52 -11.20 21.24 18.02
CA LYS A 52 -10.39 21.01 19.23
C LYS A 52 -10.49 19.61 19.83
N HIS A 53 -11.45 18.79 19.39
CA HIS A 53 -11.61 17.42 19.88
C HIS A 53 -10.58 16.44 19.28
N TRP A 54 -9.33 16.58 19.73
CA TRP A 54 -8.19 15.79 19.28
C TRP A 54 -8.32 14.28 19.53
N SER A 55 -9.16 13.89 20.49
CA SER A 55 -9.43 12.48 20.83
C SER A 55 -9.97 11.67 19.65
N ASN A 56 -10.75 12.29 18.76
CA ASN A 56 -11.29 11.64 17.56
C ASN A 56 -10.20 11.31 16.53
N TYR A 57 -9.09 12.07 16.54
CA TYR A 57 -7.97 11.85 15.62
C TYR A 57 -6.96 10.81 16.13
N ALA A 58 -7.02 10.43 17.42
CA ALA A 58 -6.12 9.42 17.97
C ALA A 58 -6.37 8.04 17.35
N ILE A 59 -7.65 7.65 17.19
CA ILE A 59 -8.06 6.38 16.56
C ILE A 59 -7.64 6.37 15.09
N ALA A 60 -7.89 7.48 14.38
CA ALA A 60 -7.45 7.71 13.01
C ALA A 60 -5.93 7.59 12.83
N SER A 61 -5.17 8.13 13.77
CA SER A 61 -3.70 8.09 13.75
C SER A 61 -3.18 6.67 13.98
N PHE A 62 -3.79 5.92 14.91
CA PHE A 62 -3.42 4.53 15.17
C PHE A 62 -3.69 3.63 13.94
N TRP A 63 -4.84 3.80 13.30
CA TRP A 63 -5.16 3.10 12.05
C TRP A 63 -4.26 3.55 10.89
N GLY A 64 -3.84 4.82 10.89
CA GLY A 64 -2.89 5.37 9.93
C GLY A 64 -1.53 4.68 9.96
N ILE A 65 -1.05 4.25 11.14
CA ILE A 65 0.20 3.49 11.27
C ILE A 65 0.10 2.12 10.59
N GLY A 66 -1.04 1.43 10.76
CA GLY A 66 -1.30 0.15 10.08
C GLY A 66 -1.34 0.31 8.57
N LEU A 67 -2.03 1.34 8.08
CA LEU A 67 -2.10 1.67 6.65
C LEU A 67 -0.71 2.04 6.09
N PHE A 68 0.07 2.83 6.81
CA PHE A 68 1.44 3.20 6.44
C PHE A 68 2.36 1.98 6.34
N SER A 69 2.27 1.06 7.32
CA SER A 69 3.02 -0.20 7.28
C SER A 69 2.61 -1.06 6.07
N HIS A 70 1.31 -1.12 5.75
CA HIS A 70 0.83 -1.83 4.56
C HIS A 70 1.30 -1.17 3.26
N ALA A 71 1.34 0.17 3.21
CA ALA A 71 1.88 0.93 2.10
C ALA A 71 3.37 0.63 1.87
N ILE A 72 4.17 0.59 2.94
CA ILE A 72 5.58 0.20 2.86
C ILE A 72 5.71 -1.22 2.30
N TYR A 73 4.94 -2.18 2.82
CA TYR A 73 4.97 -3.57 2.32
C TYR A 73 4.66 -3.65 0.83
N VAL A 74 3.59 -3.00 0.38
CA VAL A 74 3.20 -2.98 -1.04
C VAL A 74 4.26 -2.32 -1.89
N PHE A 75 4.80 -1.17 -1.47
CA PHE A 75 5.81 -0.44 -2.24
C PHE A 75 7.13 -1.21 -2.31
N PHE A 76 7.50 -1.91 -1.23
CA PHE A 76 8.68 -2.77 -1.19
C PHE A 76 8.50 -3.99 -2.12
N GLU A 77 7.36 -4.67 -2.05
CA GLU A 77 7.04 -5.80 -2.93
C GLU A 77 6.99 -5.38 -4.42
N PHE A 78 6.51 -4.17 -4.71
CA PHE A 78 6.36 -3.69 -6.08
C PHE A 78 7.67 -3.17 -6.67
N LYS A 79 8.46 -2.40 -5.90
CA LYS A 79 9.64 -1.67 -6.39
C LYS A 79 10.95 -2.41 -6.11
N PHE A 80 11.13 -2.97 -4.92
CA PHE A 80 12.38 -3.60 -4.50
C PHE A 80 12.55 -4.98 -5.12
N ASN A 81 11.48 -5.79 -5.17
CA ASN A 81 11.53 -7.15 -5.69
C ASN A 81 11.75 -7.24 -7.22
N ASN A 82 11.54 -6.13 -7.97
CA ASN A 82 11.57 -6.16 -9.43
C ASN A 82 12.80 -5.51 -10.06
N VAL A 83 13.48 -4.58 -9.37
CA VAL A 83 14.65 -3.87 -9.93
C VAL A 83 15.96 -4.42 -9.37
N PHE A 84 16.06 -4.58 -8.05
CA PHE A 84 17.30 -5.05 -7.43
C PHE A 84 17.52 -6.54 -7.70
N LEU A 85 16.48 -7.36 -7.54
CA LEU A 85 16.57 -8.81 -7.75
C LEU A 85 16.85 -9.17 -9.21
N LYS A 86 16.16 -8.54 -10.18
CA LYS A 86 16.42 -8.76 -11.61
C LYS A 86 17.84 -8.40 -12.01
N ARG A 87 18.33 -7.24 -11.53
CA ARG A 87 19.68 -6.76 -11.86
C ARG A 87 20.75 -7.64 -11.21
N TRP A 88 20.49 -8.16 -10.01
CA TRP A 88 21.34 -9.15 -9.35
C TRP A 88 21.33 -10.50 -10.07
N GLU A 89 20.15 -11.02 -10.46
CA GLU A 89 20.00 -12.24 -11.26
C GLU A 89 20.75 -12.12 -12.59
N GLU A 90 20.56 -11.03 -13.34
CA GLU A 90 21.28 -10.78 -14.59
C GLU A 90 22.80 -10.76 -14.39
N LYS A 91 23.28 -10.15 -13.29
CA LYS A 91 24.71 -10.10 -12.98
C LYS A 91 25.27 -11.49 -12.65
N LYS A 92 24.50 -12.31 -11.93
CA LYS A 92 24.89 -13.69 -11.62
C LYS A 92 24.87 -14.59 -12.85
N ILE A 93 23.86 -14.47 -13.70
CA ILE A 93 23.78 -15.22 -14.96
C ILE A 93 24.96 -14.88 -15.87
N LYS A 94 25.36 -13.60 -15.95
CA LYS A 94 26.58 -13.20 -16.68
C LYS A 94 27.84 -13.83 -16.12
N GLN A 95 28.02 -13.85 -14.79
CA GLN A 95 29.18 -14.51 -14.18
C GLN A 95 29.27 -15.99 -14.56
N PHE A 96 28.15 -16.73 -14.49
CA PHE A 96 28.14 -18.15 -14.86
C PHE A 96 28.39 -18.41 -16.36
N LEU A 97 28.06 -17.46 -17.24
CA LEU A 97 28.34 -17.54 -18.68
C LEU A 97 29.78 -17.16 -19.04
N GLU A 98 30.43 -16.32 -18.24
CA GLU A 98 31.85 -15.94 -18.40
C GLU A 98 32.80 -16.94 -17.73
N GLU A 99 32.31 -17.69 -16.73
CA GLU A 99 33.03 -18.81 -16.10
C GLU A 99 32.94 -20.13 -16.89
N GLN A 100 32.21 -20.16 -18.03
CA GLN A 100 32.20 -21.26 -19.01
C GLN A 100 32.93 -20.85 -20.29
#